data_AF-A0A4Q3KG76-F1
#
_entry.id   AF-A0A4Q3KG76-F1
#
_cell.length_a   1.000
_cell.length_b   1.000
_cell.length_c   1.000
_cell.angle_alpha   90.00
_cell.angle_beta   90.00
_cell.angle_gamma   90.00
#
_symmetry.space_group_name_H-M   'P 1'
#
loop_
_entity.id
_entity.type
_entity.pdbx_description
1 polymer ?
#
loop_
_entity_poly.entity_id
_entity_poly.type
_entity_poly.pdbx_seq_one_letter_code
_entity_poly.pdbx_strand_id
1 'polypeptide(L)'
;MMIKVPSTENEVGEKASFNNILVKHLFASNLAVQNLRLLKLRDNQQLPSKHRTQELFRSWLFDISNSSEDLAPQTTIAEEKEEIDILERLIRALRDSPVTPGEISSADEEMDRLMSQDPQRVMNSLSKYMLEVFSNPETLANILLLVGRQPFKLMYGTGVTMAVAGLTHKNFMVKEAAIRAFEQWNDPSSLKILTNLGDLPEWLMSYIRDVIASIQESTSAASA
;
A
#
# COMPACT_ATOMS: atom_id res chain seq x y z
N MET A 1 -24.23 45.05 -5.90
CA MET A 1 -23.02 44.22 -5.83
C MET A 1 -22.96 43.63 -4.42
N MET A 2 -23.52 42.43 -4.22
CA MET A 2 -23.50 41.75 -2.92
C MET A 2 -22.38 40.71 -2.94
N ILE A 3 -21.34 40.93 -2.15
CA ILE A 3 -20.26 39.97 -1.95
C ILE A 3 -20.78 38.93 -0.96
N LYS A 4 -20.94 37.70 -1.45
CA LYS A 4 -21.31 36.52 -0.66
C LYS A 4 -20.04 36.05 0.06
N VAL A 5 -20.02 36.14 1.39
CA VAL A 5 -18.97 35.54 2.23
C VAL A 5 -19.19 34.02 2.22
N PRO A 6 -18.18 33.16 1.96
CA PRO A 6 -18.36 31.72 2.07
C PRO A 6 -18.35 31.28 3.54
N SER A 7 -19.31 30.42 3.84
CA SER A 7 -19.66 29.82 5.13
C SER A 7 -18.54 28.94 5.71
N THR A 8 -18.17 29.21 6.97
CA THR A 8 -17.19 28.51 7.81
C THR A 8 -17.63 27.13 8.33
N GLU A 9 -18.64 26.52 7.72
CA GLU A 9 -19.23 25.26 8.21
C GLU A 9 -18.56 23.99 7.66
N ASN A 10 -17.84 24.07 6.52
CA ASN A 10 -17.16 22.90 5.95
C ASN A 10 -15.81 22.55 6.63
N GLU A 11 -15.09 23.53 7.18
CA GLU A 11 -13.79 23.27 7.83
C GLU A 11 -13.91 22.57 9.19
N VAL A 12 -15.06 22.69 9.87
CA VAL A 12 -15.29 22.10 11.19
C VAL A 12 -15.66 20.63 11.09
N GLY A 13 -16.39 20.23 10.03
CA GLY A 13 -16.74 18.83 9.76
C GLY A 13 -15.53 17.98 9.34
N GLU A 14 -14.61 18.55 8.57
CA GLU A 14 -13.41 17.83 8.12
C GLU A 14 -12.36 17.64 9.21
N LYS A 15 -12.14 18.64 10.08
CA LYS A 15 -11.29 18.48 11.27
C LYS A 15 -11.82 17.43 12.24
N ALA A 16 -13.15 17.30 12.36
CA ALA A 16 -13.77 16.26 13.18
C ALA A 16 -13.63 14.84 12.57
N SER A 17 -13.60 14.74 11.24
CA SER A 17 -13.33 13.48 10.53
C SER A 17 -11.85 13.06 10.68
N PHE A 18 -10.93 14.02 10.56
CA PHE A 18 -9.48 13.79 10.70
C PHE A 18 -9.07 13.42 12.13
N ASN A 19 -9.61 14.10 13.14
CA ASN A 19 -9.43 13.70 14.54
C ASN A 19 -10.02 12.31 14.82
N ASN A 20 -11.09 11.92 14.15
CA ASN A 20 -11.62 10.55 14.24
C ASN A 20 -10.69 9.51 13.60
N ILE A 21 -9.95 9.84 12.55
CA ILE A 21 -8.96 8.95 11.92
C ILE A 21 -7.72 8.80 12.82
N LEU A 22 -7.22 9.89 13.39
CA LEU A 22 -6.10 9.86 14.35
C LEU A 22 -6.45 9.14 15.66
N VAL A 23 -7.67 9.33 16.18
CA VAL A 23 -8.16 8.57 17.35
C VAL A 23 -8.38 7.10 16.97
N LYS A 24 -8.82 6.78 15.74
CA LYS A 24 -8.86 5.40 15.25
C LYS A 24 -7.47 4.78 15.13
N HIS A 25 -6.45 5.53 14.73
CA HIS A 25 -5.05 5.09 14.71
C HIS A 25 -4.53 4.75 16.12
N LEU A 26 -4.96 5.51 17.14
CA LEU A 26 -4.66 5.25 18.55
C LEU A 26 -5.49 4.12 19.17
N PHE A 27 -6.70 3.86 18.66
CA PHE A 27 -7.59 2.79 19.13
C PHE A 27 -7.41 1.45 18.38
N ALA A 28 -7.02 1.47 17.10
CA ALA A 28 -6.84 0.28 16.26
C ALA A 28 -5.66 -0.57 16.73
N SER A 29 -4.60 0.06 17.23
CA SER A 29 -3.51 -0.61 17.93
C SER A 29 -3.98 -1.39 19.17
N ASN A 30 -5.07 -0.97 19.82
CA ASN A 30 -5.65 -1.64 20.99
C ASN A 30 -6.75 -2.65 20.59
N LEU A 31 -7.51 -2.39 19.52
CA LEU A 31 -8.57 -3.27 19.03
C LEU A 31 -8.02 -4.46 18.23
N ALA A 32 -6.88 -4.32 17.56
CA ALA A 32 -6.17 -5.43 16.91
C ALA A 32 -5.78 -6.51 17.93
N VAL A 33 -5.32 -6.09 19.11
CA VAL A 33 -5.00 -6.97 20.25
C VAL A 33 -6.26 -7.67 20.80
N GLN A 34 -7.42 -7.01 20.78
CA GLN A 34 -8.68 -7.59 21.24
C GLN A 34 -9.33 -8.53 20.21
N ASN A 35 -9.23 -8.24 18.91
CA ASN A 35 -9.76 -9.08 17.84
C ASN A 35 -8.98 -10.40 17.65
N LEU A 36 -7.69 -10.42 18.02
CA LEU A 36 -6.87 -11.64 18.08
C LEU A 36 -7.40 -12.69 19.09
N ARG A 37 -8.17 -12.28 20.10
CA ARG A 37 -8.85 -13.23 21.02
C ARG A 37 -10.05 -13.93 20.39
N LEU A 38 -10.75 -13.29 19.45
CA LEU A 38 -11.98 -13.81 18.85
C LEU A 38 -11.72 -14.77 17.69
N LEU A 39 -10.56 -14.67 17.03
CA LEU A 39 -10.17 -15.55 15.93
C LEU A 39 -9.76 -16.96 16.37
N LYS A 40 -9.44 -17.16 17.67
CA LYS A 40 -9.08 -18.49 18.23
C LYS A 40 -10.25 -19.49 18.31
N LEU A 41 -11.47 -19.09 17.94
CA LEU A 41 -12.69 -19.90 18.11
C LEU A 41 -13.28 -20.46 16.81
N ARG A 42 -12.65 -20.25 15.64
CA ARG A 42 -13.30 -20.57 14.34
C ARG A 42 -12.53 -21.48 13.40
N ASP A 43 -11.52 -22.21 13.87
CA ASP A 43 -10.81 -23.18 13.02
C ASP A 43 -11.33 -24.59 13.25
N ASN A 44 -12.38 -24.95 12.51
CA ASN A 44 -12.65 -26.35 12.22
C ASN A 44 -13.47 -26.49 10.93
N GLN A 45 -12.79 -26.46 9.77
CA GLN A 45 -13.16 -27.27 8.58
C GLN A 45 -12.10 -27.15 7.47
N GLN A 46 -11.69 -28.29 6.93
CA GLN A 46 -10.71 -28.45 5.85
C GLN A 46 -11.27 -27.96 4.50
N LEU A 47 -10.46 -27.21 3.71
CA LEU A 47 -10.79 -26.77 2.34
C LEU A 47 -9.60 -26.91 1.37
N PRO A 48 -9.84 -26.98 0.04
CA PRO A 48 -8.95 -27.59 -0.94
C PRO A 48 -7.82 -26.67 -1.50
N SER A 49 -6.87 -27.31 -2.19
CA SER A 49 -5.52 -26.85 -2.56
C SER A 49 -5.36 -25.57 -3.41
N LYS A 50 -6.43 -24.95 -3.91
CA LYS A 50 -6.37 -23.68 -4.67
C LYS A 50 -6.16 -22.44 -3.79
N HIS A 51 -6.33 -22.56 -2.48
CA HIS A 51 -6.16 -21.46 -1.52
C HIS A 51 -4.72 -21.33 -0.99
N ARG A 52 -3.78 -22.16 -1.45
CA ARG A 52 -2.47 -22.31 -0.81
C ARG A 52 -1.65 -21.01 -0.76
N THR A 53 -1.62 -20.18 -1.79
CA THR A 53 -0.87 -18.91 -1.78
C THR A 53 -1.52 -17.82 -0.92
N GLN A 54 -2.85 -17.76 -0.91
CA GLN A 54 -3.60 -16.84 -0.04
C GLN A 54 -3.48 -17.23 1.43
N GLU A 55 -3.50 -18.53 1.73
CA GLU A 55 -3.30 -19.07 3.07
C GLU A 55 -1.84 -18.98 3.52
N LEU A 56 -0.86 -19.17 2.63
CA LEU A 56 0.55 -18.93 2.95
C LEU A 56 0.80 -17.46 3.26
N PHE A 57 0.20 -16.52 2.54
CA PHE A 57 0.29 -15.09 2.83
C PHE A 57 -0.44 -14.73 4.13
N ARG A 58 -1.62 -15.31 4.40
CA ARG A 58 -2.35 -15.12 5.67
C ARG A 58 -1.63 -15.71 6.88
N SER A 59 -1.10 -16.93 6.75
CA SER A 59 -0.27 -17.57 7.76
C SER A 59 0.96 -16.73 8.01
N TRP A 60 1.63 -16.24 6.96
CA TRP A 60 2.79 -15.37 7.09
C TRP A 60 2.46 -14.01 7.75
N LEU A 61 1.33 -13.38 7.41
CA LEU A 61 0.85 -12.17 8.10
C LEU A 61 0.51 -12.43 9.57
N PHE A 62 -0.07 -13.59 9.87
CA PHE A 62 -0.38 -14.03 11.22
C PHE A 62 0.89 -14.33 12.03
N ASP A 63 1.88 -14.96 11.39
CA ASP A 63 3.19 -15.25 11.99
C ASP A 63 3.97 -13.95 12.24
N ILE A 64 3.91 -12.96 11.35
CA ILE A 64 4.47 -11.60 11.58
C ILE A 64 3.78 -10.90 12.74
N SER A 65 2.44 -10.96 12.78
CA SER A 65 1.63 -10.38 13.86
C SER A 65 1.93 -11.00 15.23
N ASN A 66 2.29 -12.29 15.28
CA ASN A 66 2.60 -12.97 16.53
C ASN A 66 4.09 -12.88 16.90
N SER A 67 4.98 -12.72 15.92
CA SER A 67 6.42 -12.54 16.16
C SER A 67 6.79 -11.12 16.59
N SER A 68 5.86 -10.16 16.53
CA SER A 68 6.05 -8.80 17.06
C SER A 68 5.90 -8.67 18.58
N GLU A 69 5.44 -9.70 19.31
CA GLU A 69 5.26 -9.60 20.78
C GLU A 69 6.59 -9.60 21.56
N ASP A 70 7.69 -10.15 21.02
CA ASP A 70 8.94 -10.34 21.77
C ASP A 70 10.12 -9.42 21.35
N LEU A 71 9.93 -8.53 20.38
CA LEU A 71 10.99 -7.64 19.88
C LEU A 71 10.48 -6.22 19.59
N ALA A 72 9.58 -5.66 20.40
CA ALA A 72 9.21 -4.26 20.26
C ALA A 72 10.43 -3.37 20.60
N PRO A 73 11.03 -2.66 19.62
CA PRO A 73 11.98 -1.61 19.94
C PRO A 73 11.19 -0.53 20.68
N GLN A 74 11.76 0.05 21.73
CA GLN A 74 11.16 1.20 22.39
C GLN A 74 11.25 2.40 21.44
N THR A 75 10.26 2.55 20.56
CA THR A 75 10.15 3.70 19.66
C THR A 75 10.04 4.95 20.52
N THR A 76 10.93 5.92 20.28
CA THR A 76 10.91 7.16 21.05
C THR A 76 9.73 8.03 20.59
N ILE A 77 9.18 8.85 21.50
CA ILE A 77 8.11 9.82 21.18
C ILE A 77 8.50 10.73 20.00
N ALA A 78 9.80 11.00 19.83
CA ALA A 78 10.32 11.79 18.71
C ALA A 78 10.20 11.06 17.37
N GLU A 79 10.51 9.76 17.33
CA GLU A 79 10.37 8.93 16.14
C GLU A 79 8.91 8.76 15.72
N GLU A 80 7.99 8.55 16.69
CA GLU A 80 6.55 8.47 16.40
C GLU A 80 6.02 9.78 15.82
N LYS A 81 6.43 10.92 16.38
CA LYS A 81 6.03 12.24 15.88
C LYS A 81 6.50 12.48 14.44
N GLU A 82 7.70 12.03 14.12
CA GLU A 82 8.28 12.16 12.79
C GLU A 82 7.60 11.20 11.79
N GLU A 83 7.25 9.97 12.20
CA GLU A 83 6.43 9.07 11.37
C GLU A 83 5.07 9.68 11.05
N ILE A 84 4.41 10.31 12.03
CA ILE A 84 3.15 11.01 11.82
C ILE A 84 3.31 12.18 10.84
N ASP A 85 4.36 13.00 10.97
CA ASP A 85 4.61 14.12 10.04
C ASP A 85 4.78 13.65 8.59
N ILE A 86 5.54 12.56 8.38
CA ILE A 86 5.73 11.94 7.06
C ILE A 86 4.36 11.55 6.46
N LEU A 87 3.53 10.85 7.25
CA LEU A 87 2.21 10.41 6.79
C LEU A 87 1.28 11.58 6.52
N GLU A 88 1.22 12.58 7.41
CA GLU A 88 0.39 13.77 7.21
C GLU A 88 0.72 14.49 5.92
N ARG A 89 2.00 14.60 5.59
CA ARG A 89 2.46 15.25 4.35
C ARG A 89 2.08 14.45 3.11
N LEU A 90 2.30 13.13 3.10
CA LEU A 90 1.92 12.27 1.98
C LEU A 90 0.40 12.20 1.78
N ILE A 91 -0.37 12.09 2.87
CA ILE A 91 -1.83 12.04 2.82
C ILE A 91 -2.40 13.35 2.29
N ARG A 92 -1.87 14.49 2.75
CA ARG A 92 -2.27 15.81 2.25
C ARG A 92 -2.01 15.91 0.74
N ALA A 93 -0.81 15.54 0.30
CA ALA A 93 -0.45 15.60 -1.11
C ALA A 93 -1.33 14.68 -1.98
N LEU A 94 -1.61 13.45 -1.51
CA LEU A 94 -2.50 12.50 -2.18
C LEU A 94 -3.95 12.98 -2.29
N ARG A 95 -4.43 13.72 -1.29
CA ARG A 95 -5.79 14.29 -1.29
C ARG A 95 -5.88 15.48 -2.23
N ASP A 96 -4.88 16.35 -2.20
CA ASP A 96 -4.89 17.59 -2.96
C ASP A 96 -4.61 17.32 -4.46
N SER A 97 -3.90 16.24 -4.78
CA SER A 97 -3.63 15.77 -6.14
C SER A 97 -3.53 14.23 -6.17
N PRO A 98 -4.64 13.52 -6.49
CA PRO A 98 -4.61 12.09 -6.72
C PRO A 98 -3.64 11.69 -7.83
N VAL A 99 -3.12 10.47 -7.78
CA VAL A 99 -2.07 10.02 -8.69
C VAL A 99 -2.69 9.50 -9.98
N THR A 100 -2.63 10.31 -11.04
CA THR A 100 -3.10 9.91 -12.37
C THR A 100 -1.96 9.28 -13.18
N PRO A 101 -2.15 8.10 -13.80
CA PRO A 101 -1.16 7.53 -14.71
C PRO A 101 -0.75 8.52 -15.81
N GLY A 102 0.56 8.72 -15.99
CA GLY A 102 1.12 9.63 -16.99
C GLY A 102 1.29 11.09 -16.55
N GLU A 103 0.84 11.44 -15.34
CA GLU A 103 0.97 12.79 -14.78
C GLU A 103 1.86 12.77 -13.53
N ILE A 104 2.69 13.82 -13.37
CA ILE A 104 3.44 14.07 -12.14
C ILE A 104 2.54 14.93 -11.24
N SER A 105 2.24 14.41 -10.05
CA SER A 105 1.41 15.03 -9.02
C SER A 105 2.26 15.66 -7.92
N SER A 106 1.66 16.53 -7.12
CA SER A 106 2.33 17.03 -5.90
C SER A 106 2.70 15.91 -4.91
N ALA A 107 2.01 14.77 -4.99
CA ALA A 107 2.34 13.60 -4.18
C ALA A 107 3.61 12.89 -4.65
N ASP A 108 3.92 12.94 -5.95
CA ASP A 108 5.19 12.42 -6.48
C ASP A 108 6.36 13.27 -5.99
N GLU A 109 6.26 14.60 -6.13
CA GLU A 109 7.29 15.54 -5.65
C GLU A 109 7.52 15.40 -4.14
N GLU A 110 6.46 15.21 -3.38
CA GLU A 110 6.54 15.03 -1.94
C GLU A 110 7.15 13.68 -1.56
N MET A 111 6.78 12.62 -2.27
CA MET A 111 7.37 11.29 -2.10
C MET A 111 8.87 11.33 -2.41
N ASP A 112 9.30 11.93 -3.52
CA ASP A 112 10.71 12.07 -3.89
C ASP A 112 11.49 12.86 -2.84
N ARG A 113 10.90 13.96 -2.35
CA ARG A 113 11.49 14.78 -1.28
C ARG A 113 11.71 13.97 -0.01
N LEU A 114 10.72 13.23 0.44
CA LEU A 114 10.78 12.39 1.64
C LEU A 114 11.76 11.22 1.47
N MET A 115 11.69 10.54 0.33
CA MET A 115 12.59 9.43 -0.01
C MET A 115 14.04 9.87 -0.11
N SER A 116 14.34 11.11 -0.51
CA SER A 116 15.70 11.64 -0.51
C SER A 116 16.30 11.84 0.89
N GLN A 117 15.45 11.92 1.93
CA GLN A 117 15.86 12.18 3.31
C GLN A 117 16.08 10.88 4.08
N ASP A 118 15.07 10.01 4.13
CA ASP A 118 15.13 8.73 4.85
C ASP A 118 14.21 7.69 4.17
N PRO A 119 14.69 7.00 3.11
CA PRO A 119 13.89 6.02 2.38
C PRO A 119 13.32 4.92 3.29
N GLN A 120 14.12 4.46 4.26
CA GLN A 120 13.74 3.33 5.11
C GLN A 120 12.57 3.72 6.01
N ARG A 121 12.64 4.89 6.64
CA ARG A 121 11.58 5.38 7.51
C ARG A 121 10.30 5.68 6.73
N VAL A 122 10.42 6.31 5.55
CA VAL A 122 9.27 6.58 4.69
C VAL A 122 8.56 5.29 4.30
N MET A 123 9.30 4.27 3.86
CA MET A 123 8.71 2.98 3.49
C MET A 123 8.11 2.24 4.68
N ASN A 124 8.72 2.32 5.87
CA ASN A 124 8.16 1.76 7.09
C ASN A 124 6.82 2.44 7.44
N SER A 125 6.78 3.78 7.47
CA SER A 125 5.55 4.54 7.73
C SER A 125 4.47 4.24 6.70
N LEU A 126 4.83 4.24 5.41
CA LEU A 126 3.88 3.99 4.33
C LEU A 126 3.33 2.56 4.37
N SER A 127 4.15 1.57 4.73
CA SER A 127 3.70 0.18 4.89
C SER A 127 2.69 0.03 6.04
N LYS A 128 2.93 0.71 7.17
CA LYS A 128 1.98 0.77 8.30
C LYS A 128 0.67 1.41 7.87
N TYR A 129 0.74 2.57 7.23
CA TYR A 129 -0.44 3.29 6.76
C TYR A 129 -1.25 2.51 5.74
N MET A 130 -0.59 1.79 4.82
CA MET A 130 -1.24 0.91 3.84
C MET A 130 -2.17 -0.11 4.51
N LEU A 131 -1.76 -0.68 5.65
CA LEU A 131 -2.59 -1.63 6.40
C LEU A 131 -3.87 -1.00 6.93
N GLU A 132 -3.80 0.26 7.37
CA GLU A 132 -4.96 1.00 7.90
C GLU A 132 -5.96 1.35 6.79
N VAL A 133 -5.45 1.74 5.62
CA VAL A 133 -6.26 2.12 4.47
C VAL A 133 -6.55 0.95 3.53
N PHE A 134 -6.23 -0.29 3.92
CA PHE A 134 -6.41 -1.45 3.04
C PHE A 134 -7.88 -1.64 2.60
N SER A 135 -8.82 -1.16 3.40
CA SER A 135 -10.26 -1.18 3.09
C SER A 135 -10.74 -0.01 2.22
N ASN A 136 -9.89 0.99 1.97
CA ASN A 136 -10.14 2.14 1.10
C ASN A 136 -9.39 1.94 -0.24
N PRO A 137 -10.07 1.46 -1.29
CA PRO A 137 -9.41 1.08 -2.53
C PRO A 137 -8.74 2.25 -3.25
N GLU A 138 -9.31 3.45 -3.16
CA GLU A 138 -8.83 4.64 -3.88
C GLU A 138 -7.50 5.11 -3.31
N THR A 139 -7.44 5.31 -1.99
CA THR A 139 -6.18 5.67 -1.31
C THR A 139 -5.13 4.57 -1.49
N LEU A 140 -5.53 3.30 -1.38
CA LEU A 140 -4.63 2.17 -1.56
C LEU A 140 -4.04 2.12 -2.98
N ALA A 141 -4.86 2.34 -4.00
CA ALA A 141 -4.40 2.40 -5.39
C ALA A 141 -3.39 3.54 -5.59
N ASN A 142 -3.69 4.75 -5.06
CA ASN A 142 -2.77 5.88 -5.15
C ASN A 142 -1.42 5.62 -4.46
N ILE A 143 -1.43 4.98 -3.28
CA ILE A 143 -0.18 4.57 -2.60
C ILE A 143 0.63 3.62 -3.48
N LEU A 144 -0.02 2.61 -4.06
CA LEU A 144 0.66 1.65 -4.94
C LEU A 144 1.23 2.31 -6.20
N LEU A 145 0.54 3.30 -6.76
CA LEU A 145 1.04 4.08 -7.89
C LEU A 145 2.28 4.91 -7.51
N LEU A 146 2.27 5.59 -6.34
CA LEU A 146 3.46 6.30 -5.84
C LEU A 146 4.65 5.35 -5.65
N VAL A 147 4.41 4.22 -4.99
CA VAL A 147 5.42 3.17 -4.77
C VAL A 147 5.98 2.66 -6.10
N GLY A 148 5.12 2.44 -7.09
CA GLY A 148 5.52 1.99 -8.42
C GLY A 148 6.41 2.98 -9.19
N ARG A 149 6.28 4.28 -8.92
CA ARG A 149 7.09 5.32 -9.57
C ARG A 149 8.48 5.48 -8.97
N GLN A 150 8.70 4.94 -7.77
CA GLN A 150 10.00 4.98 -7.13
C GLN A 150 10.94 3.93 -7.76
N PRO A 151 12.27 4.20 -7.81
CA PRO A 151 13.24 3.26 -8.36
C PRO A 151 13.15 1.89 -7.70
N PHE A 152 13.15 0.82 -8.50
CA PHE A 152 12.99 -0.56 -8.03
C PHE A 152 13.97 -0.93 -6.90
N LYS A 153 15.22 -0.44 -6.98
CA LYS A 153 16.26 -0.66 -5.96
C LYS A 153 15.84 -0.20 -4.56
N LEU A 154 15.07 0.89 -4.46
CA LEU A 154 14.56 1.40 -3.18
C LEU A 154 13.31 0.63 -2.73
N MET A 155 12.57 0.06 -3.67
CA MET A 155 11.32 -0.66 -3.41
C MET A 155 11.53 -2.15 -3.11
N TYR A 156 12.72 -2.70 -3.38
CA TYR A 156 13.03 -4.09 -3.10
C TYR A 156 12.82 -4.42 -1.62
N GLY A 157 12.08 -5.49 -1.35
CA GLY A 157 11.59 -5.82 -0.01
C GLY A 157 10.22 -5.22 0.27
N THR A 158 10.15 -4.08 0.97
CA THR A 158 8.89 -3.51 1.46
C THR A 158 7.94 -3.09 0.33
N GLY A 159 8.42 -2.34 -0.67
CA GLY A 159 7.58 -1.89 -1.79
C GLY A 159 7.03 -3.04 -2.63
N VAL A 160 7.87 -4.04 -2.92
CA VAL A 160 7.44 -5.28 -3.59
C VAL A 160 6.39 -6.03 -2.76
N THR A 161 6.57 -6.10 -1.44
CA THR A 161 5.59 -6.74 -0.54
C THR A 161 4.24 -6.01 -0.58
N MET A 162 4.25 -4.68 -0.59
CA MET A 162 3.05 -3.87 -0.74
C MET A 162 2.35 -4.15 -2.09
N ALA A 163 3.09 -4.16 -3.20
CA ALA A 163 2.53 -4.48 -4.51
C ALA A 163 1.90 -5.89 -4.54
N VAL A 164 2.58 -6.89 -3.98
CA VAL A 164 2.03 -8.26 -3.83
C VAL A 164 0.75 -8.26 -3.00
N ALA A 165 0.70 -7.53 -1.88
CA ALA A 165 -0.53 -7.39 -1.10
C ALA A 165 -1.66 -6.78 -1.93
N GLY A 166 -1.38 -5.77 -2.74
CA GLY A 166 -2.33 -5.16 -3.67
C GLY A 166 -2.91 -6.14 -4.70
N LEU A 167 -2.09 -7.06 -5.24
CA LEU A 167 -2.54 -8.11 -6.16
C LEU A 167 -3.59 -9.04 -5.53
N THR A 168 -3.55 -9.23 -4.21
CA THR A 168 -4.53 -10.06 -3.48
C THR A 168 -5.85 -9.35 -3.19
N HIS A 169 -5.89 -8.02 -3.33
CA HIS A 169 -7.05 -7.23 -2.95
C HIS A 169 -8.29 -7.54 -3.80
N LYS A 170 -9.50 -7.35 -3.25
CA LYS A 170 -10.77 -7.68 -3.93
C LYS A 170 -11.15 -6.69 -5.05
N ASN A 171 -10.70 -5.45 -4.95
CA ASN A 171 -11.02 -4.38 -5.89
C ASN A 171 -10.01 -4.38 -7.05
N PHE A 172 -10.51 -4.39 -8.29
CA PHE A 172 -9.68 -4.44 -9.50
C PHE A 172 -8.80 -3.21 -9.71
N MET A 173 -9.23 -2.03 -9.27
CA MET A 173 -8.42 -0.80 -9.33
C MET A 173 -7.13 -0.94 -8.52
N VAL A 174 -7.20 -1.59 -7.36
CA VAL A 174 -6.01 -1.85 -6.52
C VAL A 174 -5.10 -2.88 -7.17
N LYS A 175 -5.67 -3.95 -7.76
CA LYS A 175 -4.89 -4.95 -8.48
C LYS A 175 -4.17 -4.33 -9.68
N GLU A 176 -4.88 -3.51 -10.46
CA GLU A 176 -4.31 -2.80 -11.59
C GLU A 176 -3.19 -1.86 -11.16
N ALA A 177 -3.38 -1.08 -10.09
CA ALA A 177 -2.32 -0.23 -9.54
C ALA A 177 -1.08 -1.03 -9.11
N ALA A 178 -1.27 -2.22 -8.51
CA ALA A 178 -0.16 -3.11 -8.19
C ALA A 178 0.55 -3.64 -9.44
N ILE A 179 -0.18 -4.03 -10.49
CA ILE A 179 0.40 -4.48 -11.77
C ILE A 179 1.20 -3.34 -12.42
N ARG A 180 0.66 -2.11 -12.39
CA ARG A 180 1.35 -0.90 -12.85
C ARG A 180 2.66 -0.66 -12.11
N ALA A 181 2.72 -0.94 -10.80
CA ALA A 181 3.99 -0.85 -10.07
C ALA A 181 5.06 -1.81 -10.65
N PHE A 182 4.69 -3.06 -10.93
CA PHE A 182 5.61 -4.01 -11.57
C PHE A 182 5.98 -3.63 -13.00
N GLU A 183 5.04 -3.08 -13.77
CA GLU A 183 5.30 -2.53 -15.12
C GLU A 183 6.33 -1.39 -15.06
N GLN A 184 6.15 -0.43 -14.15
CA GLN A 184 7.05 0.72 -14.00
C GLN A 184 8.45 0.31 -13.57
N TRP A 185 8.56 -0.67 -12.68
CA TRP A 185 9.87 -1.18 -12.28
C TRP A 185 10.59 -1.92 -13.39
N ASN A 186 9.83 -2.53 -14.32
CA ASN A 186 10.34 -3.28 -15.48
C ASN A 186 11.45 -4.29 -15.11
N ASP A 187 11.36 -4.89 -13.92
CA ASP A 187 12.42 -5.74 -13.38
C ASP A 187 12.13 -7.23 -13.64
N PRO A 188 13.12 -8.03 -14.09
CA PRO A 188 12.92 -9.45 -14.39
C PRO A 188 12.42 -10.28 -13.21
N SER A 189 12.71 -9.88 -11.97
CA SER A 189 12.23 -10.58 -10.77
C SER A 189 10.71 -10.55 -10.64
N SER A 190 10.05 -9.53 -11.22
CA SER A 190 8.59 -9.38 -11.27
C SER A 190 7.90 -10.52 -12.03
N LEU A 191 8.59 -11.15 -12.99
CA LEU A 191 8.04 -12.25 -13.80
C LEU A 191 7.59 -13.43 -12.94
N LYS A 192 8.32 -13.75 -11.87
CA LYS A 192 7.96 -14.83 -10.94
C LYS A 192 6.64 -14.57 -10.22
N ILE A 193 6.29 -13.31 -10.02
CA ILE A 193 5.05 -12.90 -9.36
C ILE A 193 3.92 -12.88 -10.38
N LEU A 194 4.11 -12.17 -11.49
CA LEU A 194 3.06 -11.93 -12.49
C LEU A 194 2.60 -13.22 -13.21
N THR A 195 3.50 -14.17 -13.45
CA THR A 195 3.17 -15.45 -14.10
C THR A 195 2.38 -16.42 -13.22
N ASN A 196 2.39 -16.22 -11.90
CA ASN A 196 1.73 -17.08 -10.93
C ASN A 196 0.40 -16.48 -10.41
N LEU A 197 -0.09 -15.41 -11.04
CA LEU A 197 -1.39 -14.84 -10.70
C LEU A 197 -2.51 -15.82 -11.07
N GLY A 198 -3.49 -15.95 -10.16
CA GLY A 198 -4.67 -16.79 -10.37
C GLY A 198 -5.66 -16.16 -11.34
N ASP A 199 -6.85 -16.76 -11.43
CA ASP A 199 -7.91 -16.33 -12.34
C ASP A 199 -8.36 -14.89 -12.02
N LEU A 200 -8.15 -13.99 -12.97
CA LEU A 200 -8.62 -12.61 -12.98
C LEU A 200 -9.52 -12.38 -14.20
N PRO A 201 -10.32 -11.29 -14.23
CA PRO A 201 -11.07 -10.92 -15.42
C PRO A 201 -10.17 -10.85 -16.66
N GLU A 202 -10.68 -11.28 -17.82
CA GLU A 202 -9.87 -11.40 -19.04
C GLU A 202 -9.16 -10.11 -19.42
N TRP A 203 -9.79 -8.95 -19.23
CA TRP A 203 -9.16 -7.66 -19.53
C TRP A 203 -7.89 -7.43 -18.69
N LEU A 204 -7.90 -7.85 -17.42
CA LEU A 204 -6.77 -7.70 -16.51
C LEU A 204 -5.69 -8.74 -16.81
N MET A 205 -6.11 -9.96 -17.16
CA MET A 205 -5.18 -10.99 -17.64
C MET A 205 -4.49 -10.59 -18.94
N SER A 206 -5.21 -9.94 -19.86
CA SER A 206 -4.63 -9.39 -21.09
C SER A 206 -3.57 -8.34 -20.77
N TYR A 207 -3.89 -7.40 -19.88
CA TYR A 207 -2.91 -6.39 -19.46
C TYR A 207 -1.68 -7.01 -18.80
N ILE A 208 -1.84 -8.02 -17.91
CA ILE A 208 -0.70 -8.74 -17.32
C ILE A 208 0.16 -9.40 -18.39
N ARG A 209 -0.45 -10.00 -19.42
CA ARG A 209 0.29 -10.62 -20.53
C ARG A 209 1.13 -9.58 -21.29
N ASP A 210 0.59 -8.38 -21.50
CA ASP A 210 1.32 -7.28 -22.14
C ASP A 210 2.49 -6.80 -21.29
N VAL A 211 2.30 -6.66 -19.97
CA VAL A 211 3.38 -6.30 -19.04
C VAL A 211 4.48 -7.36 -19.02
N ILE A 212 4.11 -8.64 -18.95
CA ILE A 212 5.09 -9.76 -18.98
C ILE A 212 5.92 -9.72 -20.28
N ALA A 213 5.26 -9.53 -21.42
CA ALA A 213 5.94 -9.46 -22.71
C ALA A 213 6.94 -8.29 -22.75
N SER A 214 6.54 -7.11 -22.27
CA SER A 214 7.41 -5.92 -22.19
C SER A 214 8.66 -6.15 -21.33
N ILE A 215 8.50 -6.78 -20.16
CA ILE A 215 9.62 -7.11 -19.26
C ILE A 215 10.56 -8.13 -19.92
N GLN A 216 10.02 -9.15 -20.58
CA GLN A 216 10.82 -10.17 -21.27
C GLN A 216 11.62 -9.60 -22.44
N GLU A 217 11.02 -8.71 -23.23
CA GLU A 217 11.69 -8.02 -24.34
C GLU A 217 12.85 -7.15 -23.83
N SER A 218 12.58 -6.34 -22.79
CA SER A 218 13.59 -5.49 -22.15
C SER A 218 14.77 -6.30 -21.57
N THR A 219 14.47 -7.46 -20.97
CA THR A 219 15.49 -8.36 -20.41
C THR A 219 16.36 -8.99 -21.50
N SER A 220 15.74 -9.43 -22.60
CA SER A 220 16.44 -10.08 -23.70
C SER A 220 17.39 -9.10 -24.39
N ALA A 221 16.94 -7.86 -24.63
CA ALA A 221 17.76 -6.79 -25.20
C ALA A 221 18.97 -6.42 -24.33
N ALA A 222 18.85 -6.46 -23.00
CA ALA A 222 19.96 -6.18 -22.09
C ALA A 222 21.02 -7.30 -22.02
N SER A 223 20.71 -8.49 -22.53
CA SER A 223 21.60 -9.66 -22.52
C SER A 223 22.34 -9.93 -23.84
N ALA A 224 22.04 -9.14 -24.88
CA ALA A 224 22.65 -9.20 -26.21
C ALA A 224 23.76 -8.16 -26.36
#